data_AF-A0AA96U1E5-F1
#
_entry.id   AF-A0AA96U1E5-F1
#
_cell.length_a   1.000
_cell.length_b   1.000
_cell.length_c   1.000
_cell.angle_alpha   90.00
_cell.angle_beta   90.00
_cell.angle_gamma   90.00
#
_symmetry.space_group_name_H-M   'P 1'
#
loop_
_entity.id
_entity.type
_entity.pdbx_description
1 polymer ?
#
loop_
_entity_poly.entity_id
_entity_poly.type
_entity_poly.pdbx_seq_one_letter_code
_entity_poly.pdbx_strand_id
1 'polypeptide(L)'
;MIADRLNMDTWAGRVDPEPDSARWHQCIQPWAEAAAPGVALLGFACDEGVRRNQGRTGAAGGPLAMRKALASLAWHRAAPAWDAGDIHCEDGDLEAAQQRLAAAVSRLLSDGQLPIVLGGGHEVAFGSWSGLARHFEGQGAAPRIGIVNFDAHFDLRDHATVRSSGTPFSQIAEQCRQRGWTFDYACIGVSRASNTRALFQRAAELGVLVREDHEIRESTLQVIGDELHYFALRCDALYLTIDIDVLPASEAPGVSAPAARGVPIHLLEPLVQRLRDSGRLRLVDLAELNPSFDIDNHTAKAAARLIHTLTLTTHY
;
A
#
# COMPACT_ATOMS: atom_id res chain seq x y z
N MET A 1 -4.43 21.98 5.83
CA MET A 1 -4.42 20.97 4.77
C MET A 1 -3.70 19.73 5.30
N ILE A 2 -4.17 18.53 4.95
CA ILE A 2 -3.53 17.27 5.35
C ILE A 2 -2.34 16.88 4.45
N ALA A 3 -2.31 17.43 3.23
CA ALA A 3 -1.23 17.34 2.26
C ALA A 3 -0.53 18.70 2.09
N ASP A 4 0.70 18.68 1.58
CA ASP A 4 1.47 19.89 1.26
C ASP A 4 1.24 20.37 -0.17
N ARG A 5 0.81 19.49 -1.09
CA ARG A 5 0.40 19.84 -2.46
C ARG A 5 -0.86 19.09 -2.89
N LEU A 6 -1.71 19.73 -3.67
CA LEU A 6 -2.87 19.11 -4.33
C LEU A 6 -2.93 19.62 -5.76
N ASN A 7 -2.97 18.70 -6.74
CA ASN A 7 -3.05 19.05 -8.15
C ASN A 7 -4.11 18.20 -8.85
N MET A 8 -5.26 18.82 -9.14
CA MET A 8 -6.35 18.14 -9.83
C MET A 8 -6.15 18.06 -11.36
N ASP A 9 -5.21 18.80 -11.95
CA ASP A 9 -4.96 18.79 -13.40
C ASP A 9 -4.44 17.43 -13.91
N THR A 10 -4.00 16.57 -12.98
CA THR A 10 -3.56 15.20 -13.30
C THR A 10 -4.75 14.30 -13.65
N TRP A 11 -5.95 14.64 -13.18
CA TRP A 11 -7.18 13.93 -13.47
C TRP A 11 -7.74 14.42 -14.80
N ALA A 12 -7.20 13.88 -15.88
CA ALA A 12 -7.66 14.13 -17.24
C ALA A 12 -7.65 12.84 -18.05
N GLY A 13 -8.52 12.76 -19.05
CA GLY A 13 -8.59 11.60 -19.92
C GLY A 13 -9.68 11.70 -20.98
N ARG A 14 -9.90 10.59 -21.66
CA ARG A 14 -10.98 10.45 -22.64
C ARG A 14 -12.33 10.65 -21.96
N VAL A 15 -13.24 11.33 -22.65
CA VAL A 15 -14.66 11.41 -22.28
C VAL A 15 -15.45 10.69 -23.37
N ASP A 16 -16.26 9.74 -22.94
CA ASP A 16 -17.12 8.96 -23.81
C ASP A 16 -18.50 9.63 -23.93
N PRO A 17 -19.09 9.75 -25.13
CA PRO A 17 -20.39 10.39 -25.32
C PRO A 17 -21.57 9.51 -24.88
N GLU A 18 -21.38 8.21 -24.70
CA GLU A 18 -22.43 7.27 -24.32
C GLU A 18 -22.92 7.53 -22.88
N PRO A 19 -24.20 7.29 -22.57
CA PRO A 19 -24.67 7.28 -21.18
C PRO A 19 -23.93 6.24 -20.33
N ASP A 20 -23.79 6.51 -19.02
CA ASP A 20 -23.18 5.59 -18.04
C ASP A 20 -21.74 5.17 -18.37
N SER A 21 -20.97 6.09 -18.94
CA SER A 21 -19.60 5.89 -19.43
C SER A 21 -18.54 6.62 -18.61
N ALA A 22 -18.89 7.01 -17.37
CA ALA A 22 -18.03 7.81 -16.53
C ALA A 22 -16.69 7.11 -16.23
N ARG A 23 -15.62 7.90 -16.18
CA ARG A 23 -14.27 7.48 -15.80
C ARG A 23 -13.81 8.18 -14.54
N TRP A 24 -12.75 7.69 -13.92
CA TRP A 24 -12.22 8.23 -12.66
C TRP A 24 -12.02 9.74 -12.68
N HIS A 25 -11.40 10.26 -13.75
CA HIS A 25 -11.12 11.69 -13.88
C HIS A 25 -12.37 12.58 -13.89
N GLN A 26 -13.53 12.04 -14.23
CA GLN A 26 -14.80 12.76 -14.24
C GLN A 26 -15.50 12.74 -12.88
N CYS A 27 -15.14 11.81 -11.99
CA CYS A 27 -15.86 11.53 -10.76
C CYS A 27 -15.09 11.89 -9.49
N ILE A 28 -13.75 11.78 -9.51
CA ILE A 28 -12.93 12.08 -8.34
C ILE A 28 -12.88 13.58 -8.09
N GLN A 29 -12.94 13.97 -6.81
CA GLN A 29 -12.95 15.37 -6.38
C GLN A 29 -11.83 15.64 -5.39
N PRO A 30 -11.38 16.89 -5.22
CA PRO A 30 -10.46 17.22 -4.12
C PRO A 30 -11.12 16.89 -2.78
N TRP A 31 -10.36 16.28 -1.87
CA TRP A 31 -10.84 16.05 -0.51
C TRP A 31 -11.00 17.37 0.24
N ALA A 32 -12.08 17.49 1.02
CA ALA A 32 -12.35 18.63 1.87
C ALA A 32 -12.86 18.18 3.25
N GLU A 33 -12.74 19.05 4.24
CA GLU A 33 -13.33 18.84 5.55
C GLU A 33 -14.86 18.70 5.40
N ALA A 34 -15.45 17.67 6.02
CA ALA A 34 -16.84 17.22 5.85
C ALA A 34 -17.18 16.51 4.51
N ALA A 35 -16.18 16.01 3.77
CA ALA A 35 -16.41 15.07 2.67
C ALA A 35 -17.19 13.83 3.14
N ALA A 36 -18.14 13.37 2.33
CA ALA A 36 -18.90 12.16 2.63
C ALA A 36 -17.96 10.93 2.71
N PRO A 37 -18.29 9.92 3.54
CA PRO A 37 -17.51 8.69 3.61
C PRO A 37 -17.30 8.06 2.23
N GLY A 38 -16.06 7.70 1.93
CA GLY A 38 -15.66 7.17 0.65
C GLY A 38 -14.22 6.68 0.67
N VAL A 39 -13.58 6.72 -0.50
CA VAL A 39 -12.15 6.42 -0.64
C VAL A 39 -11.38 7.73 -0.74
N ALA A 40 -10.28 7.87 -0.01
CA ALA A 40 -9.37 9.00 -0.15
C ALA A 40 -8.01 8.52 -0.66
N LEU A 41 -7.58 9.01 -1.81
CA LEU A 41 -6.24 8.79 -2.35
C LEU A 41 -5.29 9.83 -1.75
N LEU A 42 -4.21 9.39 -1.11
CA LEU A 42 -3.19 10.26 -0.52
C LEU A 42 -1.83 9.88 -1.08
N GLY A 43 -1.07 10.80 -1.67
CA GLY A 43 0.27 10.47 -2.14
C GLY A 43 1.34 10.67 -1.06
N PHE A 44 2.35 9.80 -1.10
CA PHE A 44 3.59 9.97 -0.36
C PHE A 44 4.76 10.00 -1.36
N ALA A 45 5.08 11.20 -1.84
CA ALA A 45 6.13 11.43 -2.82
C ALA A 45 7.52 11.45 -2.15
N CYS A 46 8.00 10.25 -1.79
CA CYS A 46 9.27 10.05 -1.09
C CYS A 46 9.95 8.75 -1.55
N ASP A 47 11.24 8.82 -1.83
CA ASP A 47 12.13 7.67 -2.08
C ASP A 47 13.46 7.77 -1.32
N GLU A 48 13.50 8.60 -0.27
CA GLU A 48 14.67 8.76 0.58
C GLU A 48 15.00 7.46 1.33
N GLY A 49 14.00 6.68 1.72
CA GLY A 49 14.17 5.35 2.29
C GLY A 49 14.73 4.36 1.27
N VAL A 50 14.32 4.43 0.00
CA VAL A 50 14.93 3.64 -1.10
C VAL A 50 16.41 3.97 -1.23
N ARG A 51 16.75 5.27 -1.26
CA ARG A 51 18.15 5.74 -1.32
C ARG A 51 18.96 5.21 -0.14
N ARG A 52 18.41 5.32 1.09
CA ARG A 52 19.04 4.81 2.33
C ARG A 52 19.20 3.29 2.31
N ASN A 53 18.34 2.56 1.61
CA ASN A 53 18.41 1.10 1.40
C ASN A 53 19.29 0.69 0.21
N GLN A 54 20.00 1.64 -0.43
CA GLN A 54 20.84 1.39 -1.62
C GLN A 54 20.06 0.91 -2.86
N GLY A 55 18.76 1.23 -2.93
CA GLY A 55 17.93 1.00 -4.10
C GLY A 55 18.08 2.07 -5.17
N ARG A 56 17.29 1.95 -6.24
CA ARG A 56 17.25 2.91 -7.35
C ARG A 56 16.15 3.95 -7.09
N THR A 57 16.54 5.21 -6.90
CA THR A 57 15.59 6.31 -6.68
C THR A 57 14.77 6.63 -7.93
N GLY A 58 13.66 7.35 -7.74
CA GLY A 58 12.63 7.67 -8.72
C GLY A 58 11.22 7.35 -8.24
N ALA A 59 11.07 6.57 -7.17
CA ALA A 59 9.76 6.19 -6.62
C ALA A 59 8.98 7.38 -6.05
N ALA A 60 9.61 8.52 -5.74
CA ALA A 60 8.89 9.75 -5.40
C ALA A 60 7.93 10.22 -6.51
N GLY A 61 8.13 9.79 -7.77
CA GLY A 61 7.21 10.01 -8.89
C GLY A 61 6.04 9.02 -8.98
N GLY A 62 6.04 7.96 -8.16
CA GLY A 62 5.01 6.92 -8.11
C GLY A 62 3.58 7.43 -7.91
N PRO A 63 3.32 8.35 -6.96
CA PRO A 63 1.97 8.87 -6.73
C PRO A 63 1.36 9.52 -7.97
N LEU A 64 2.16 10.29 -8.71
CA LEU A 64 1.73 10.94 -9.96
C LEU A 64 1.44 9.91 -11.06
N ALA A 65 2.30 8.90 -11.21
CA ALA A 65 2.14 7.86 -12.22
C ALA A 65 0.89 7.02 -11.98
N MET A 66 0.62 6.64 -10.73
CA MET A 66 -0.59 5.90 -10.35
C MET A 66 -1.86 6.72 -10.63
N ARG A 67 -1.89 8.01 -10.27
CA ARG A 67 -3.04 8.89 -10.58
C ARG A 67 -3.31 8.97 -12.07
N LYS A 68 -2.27 9.19 -12.89
CA LYS A 68 -2.41 9.26 -14.36
C LYS A 68 -2.96 7.96 -14.95
N ALA A 69 -2.48 6.81 -14.49
CA ALA A 69 -2.97 5.52 -14.95
C ALA A 69 -4.43 5.29 -14.53
N LEU A 70 -4.77 5.62 -13.28
CA LEU A 70 -6.10 5.47 -12.71
C LEU A 70 -7.14 6.40 -13.37
N ALA A 71 -6.76 7.63 -13.71
CA ALA A 71 -7.63 8.65 -14.30
C ALA A 71 -8.44 8.14 -15.50
N SER A 72 -7.81 7.30 -16.34
CA SER A 72 -8.43 6.76 -17.54
C SER A 72 -9.36 5.56 -17.31
N LEU A 73 -9.34 4.93 -16.13
CA LEU A 73 -10.15 3.73 -15.88
C LEU A 73 -11.64 4.07 -15.76
N ALA A 74 -12.48 3.09 -16.06
CA ALA A 74 -13.93 3.21 -15.91
C ALA A 74 -14.31 3.38 -14.43
N TRP A 75 -15.39 4.13 -14.20
CA TRP A 75 -15.95 4.35 -12.88
C TRP A 75 -17.15 3.42 -12.67
N HIS A 76 -16.94 2.36 -11.90
CA HIS A 76 -18.01 1.43 -11.48
C HIS A 76 -18.33 1.54 -9.98
N ARG A 77 -17.91 2.64 -9.35
CA ARG A 77 -18.07 2.85 -7.91
C ARG A 77 -19.37 3.59 -7.62
N ALA A 78 -20.06 3.19 -6.55
CA ALA A 78 -21.20 3.95 -6.04
C ALA A 78 -20.77 5.03 -5.03
N ALA A 79 -19.74 4.77 -4.23
CA ALA A 79 -19.23 5.70 -3.22
C ALA A 79 -18.34 6.77 -3.86
N PRO A 80 -18.25 7.98 -3.27
CA PRO A 80 -17.33 9.01 -3.74
C PRO A 80 -15.87 8.58 -3.60
N ALA A 81 -14.99 9.20 -4.40
CA ALA A 81 -13.54 9.19 -4.17
C ALA A 81 -13.03 10.62 -4.09
N TRP A 82 -11.98 10.76 -3.29
CA TRP A 82 -11.36 12.02 -3.00
C TRP A 82 -9.86 11.94 -3.28
N ASP A 83 -9.27 12.99 -3.85
CA ASP A 83 -7.83 13.19 -3.87
C ASP A 83 -7.45 14.09 -2.70
N ALA A 84 -6.74 13.52 -1.73
CA ALA A 84 -6.26 14.20 -0.53
C ALA A 84 -4.95 14.94 -0.74
N GLY A 85 -4.38 14.91 -1.95
CA GLY A 85 -3.10 15.53 -2.29
C GLY A 85 -1.91 14.63 -1.97
N ASP A 86 -0.73 15.24 -1.88
CA ASP A 86 0.55 14.58 -1.67
C ASP A 86 1.27 15.12 -0.44
N ILE A 87 2.11 14.27 0.15
CA ILE A 87 3.11 14.64 1.14
C ILE A 87 4.49 14.37 0.53
N HIS A 88 5.35 15.38 0.54
CA HIS A 88 6.67 15.30 -0.07
C HIS A 88 7.78 15.15 0.98
N CYS A 89 8.89 14.54 0.55
CA CYS A 89 10.16 14.48 1.28
C CYS A 89 11.28 15.08 0.41
N GLU A 90 11.40 16.41 0.41
CA GLU A 90 12.40 17.13 -0.43
C GLU A 90 13.69 17.48 0.33
N ASP A 91 13.67 17.41 1.67
CA ASP A 91 14.76 17.80 2.57
C ASP A 91 15.60 16.62 3.08
N GLY A 92 15.22 15.39 2.71
CA GLY A 92 15.85 14.15 3.18
C GLY A 92 15.46 13.72 4.60
N ASP A 93 14.53 14.45 5.25
CA ASP A 93 13.99 14.10 6.56
C ASP A 93 12.81 13.13 6.41
N LEU A 94 13.16 11.87 6.12
CA LEU A 94 12.21 10.78 5.96
C LEU A 94 11.28 10.63 7.18
N GLU A 95 11.85 10.73 8.38
CA GLU A 95 11.13 10.57 9.63
C GLU A 95 10.06 11.65 9.82
N ALA A 96 10.39 12.91 9.54
CA ALA A 96 9.40 13.99 9.57
C ALA A 96 8.33 13.83 8.48
N ALA A 97 8.71 13.37 7.28
CA ALA A 97 7.75 13.08 6.21
C ALA A 97 6.77 11.95 6.60
N GLN A 98 7.26 10.88 7.21
CA GLN A 98 6.44 9.79 7.74
C GLN A 98 5.51 10.26 8.87
N GLN A 99 5.93 11.20 9.71
CA GLN A 99 5.05 11.80 10.73
C GLN A 99 3.94 12.64 10.13
N ARG A 100 4.22 13.41 9.07
CA ARG A 100 3.19 14.13 8.31
C ARG A 100 2.20 13.15 7.67
N LEU A 101 2.70 12.06 7.07
CA LEU A 101 1.87 10.98 6.52
C LEU A 101 0.97 10.36 7.58
N ALA A 102 1.52 10.02 8.75
CA ALA A 102 0.77 9.47 9.86
C ALA A 102 -0.36 10.41 10.32
N ALA A 103 -0.09 11.71 10.41
CA ALA A 103 -1.10 12.70 10.77
C ALA A 103 -2.23 12.79 9.73
N ALA A 104 -1.90 12.78 8.44
CA ALA A 104 -2.87 12.82 7.35
C ALA A 104 -3.74 11.56 7.29
N VAL A 105 -3.12 10.37 7.38
CA VAL A 105 -3.84 9.08 7.42
C VAL A 105 -4.78 9.02 8.63
N SER A 106 -4.30 9.38 9.82
CA SER A 106 -5.12 9.40 11.03
C SER A 106 -6.33 10.34 10.90
N ARG A 107 -6.14 11.50 10.25
CA ARG A 107 -7.22 12.44 9.97
C ARG A 107 -8.24 11.88 8.98
N LEU A 108 -7.80 11.29 7.87
CA LEU A 108 -8.69 10.66 6.88
C LEU A 108 -9.54 9.55 7.49
N LEU A 109 -8.93 8.70 8.32
CA LEU A 109 -9.64 7.65 9.06
C LEU A 109 -10.71 8.24 10.00
N SER A 110 -10.37 9.32 10.71
CA SER A 110 -11.29 10.01 11.63
C SER A 110 -12.48 10.65 10.91
N ASP A 111 -12.27 11.07 9.66
CA ASP A 111 -13.31 11.63 8.78
C ASP A 111 -14.07 10.54 7.99
N GLY A 112 -13.96 9.28 8.42
CA GLY A 112 -14.72 8.14 7.90
C GLY A 112 -14.29 7.68 6.51
N GLN A 113 -13.09 8.07 6.06
CA GLN A 113 -12.55 7.67 4.75
C GLN A 113 -11.80 6.33 4.86
N LEU A 114 -11.80 5.57 3.77
CA LEU A 114 -10.82 4.50 3.52
C LEU A 114 -9.62 5.12 2.79
N PRO A 115 -8.46 5.32 3.45
CA PRO A 115 -7.28 5.87 2.79
C PRO A 115 -6.61 4.79 1.94
N ILE A 116 -6.25 5.17 0.72
CA ILE A 116 -5.34 4.42 -0.15
C ILE A 116 -4.13 5.32 -0.39
N VAL A 117 -3.00 4.98 0.23
CA VAL A 117 -1.77 5.76 0.08
C VAL A 117 -1.04 5.32 -1.19
N LEU A 118 -0.86 6.26 -2.11
CA LEU A 118 -0.03 6.08 -3.29
C LEU A 118 1.40 6.41 -2.86
N GLY A 119 2.20 5.38 -2.58
CA GLY A 119 3.53 5.54 -2.04
C GLY A 119 4.58 5.93 -3.07
N GLY A 120 5.77 6.20 -2.55
CA GLY A 120 7.02 6.08 -3.26
C GLY A 120 7.70 4.79 -2.84
N GLY A 121 8.82 4.85 -2.12
CA GLY A 121 9.42 3.63 -1.58
C GLY A 121 8.61 2.99 -0.45
N HIS A 122 8.93 1.74 -0.11
CA HIS A 122 8.20 0.97 0.92
C HIS A 122 8.35 1.50 2.35
N GLU A 123 9.21 2.51 2.55
CA GLU A 123 9.20 3.34 3.76
C GLU A 123 7.84 3.97 4.07
N VAL A 124 6.96 4.10 3.06
CA VAL A 124 5.56 4.54 3.21
C VAL A 124 4.86 3.72 4.29
N ALA A 125 5.17 2.42 4.41
CA ALA A 125 4.46 1.51 5.28
C ALA A 125 4.57 1.87 6.76
N PHE A 126 5.72 2.39 7.20
CA PHE A 126 5.88 2.86 8.57
C PHE A 126 5.02 4.10 8.86
N GLY A 127 4.95 5.05 7.92
CA GLY A 127 4.11 6.25 8.06
C GLY A 127 2.62 5.93 8.01
N SER A 128 2.21 5.09 7.06
CA SER A 128 0.85 4.53 6.93
C SER A 128 0.41 3.85 8.23
N TRP A 129 1.16 2.85 8.70
CA TRP A 129 0.83 2.13 9.92
C TRP A 129 0.81 3.05 11.15
N SER A 130 1.75 4.00 11.24
CA SER A 130 1.78 4.98 12.35
C SER A 130 0.51 5.83 12.38
N GLY A 131 -0.05 6.19 11.23
CA GLY A 131 -1.33 6.89 11.15
C GLY A 131 -2.52 6.05 11.59
N LEU A 132 -2.55 4.77 11.21
CA LEU A 132 -3.55 3.82 11.69
C LEU A 132 -3.46 3.58 13.20
N ALA A 133 -2.24 3.37 13.71
CA ALA A 133 -1.99 3.23 15.14
C ALA A 133 -2.46 4.46 15.91
N ARG A 134 -2.09 5.66 15.45
CA ARG A 134 -2.55 6.93 16.03
C ARG A 134 -4.07 7.08 16.03
N HIS A 135 -4.76 6.61 14.99
CA HIS A 135 -6.20 6.63 14.96
C HIS A 135 -6.80 5.79 16.10
N PHE A 136 -6.27 4.58 16.34
CA PHE A 136 -6.75 3.72 17.42
C PHE A 136 -6.26 4.10 18.83
N GLU A 137 -5.19 4.88 18.94
CA GLU A 137 -4.70 5.38 20.23
C GLU A 137 -5.81 6.13 20.98
N GLY A 138 -6.06 5.75 22.24
CA GLY A 138 -7.10 6.35 23.08
C GLY A 138 -8.52 5.85 22.84
N GLN A 139 -8.77 4.92 21.90
CA GLN A 139 -10.09 4.34 21.64
C GLN A 139 -10.44 3.13 22.54
N GLY A 140 -9.63 2.82 23.55
CA GLY A 140 -9.92 1.78 24.54
C GLY A 140 -8.87 0.67 24.58
N ALA A 141 -9.30 -0.57 24.35
CA ALA A 141 -8.42 -1.74 24.37
C ALA A 141 -7.37 -1.67 23.24
N ALA A 142 -6.21 -2.30 23.46
CA ALA A 142 -5.18 -2.41 22.44
C ALA A 142 -5.76 -3.05 21.17
N PRO A 143 -5.72 -2.37 20.01
CA PRO A 143 -6.28 -2.89 18.78
C PRO A 143 -5.42 -4.04 18.27
N ARG A 144 -6.05 -5.04 17.67
CA ARG A 144 -5.36 -6.05 16.90
C ARG A 144 -5.32 -5.66 15.42
N ILE A 145 -4.21 -5.04 15.01
CA ILE A 145 -3.98 -4.61 13.63
C ILE A 145 -3.26 -5.73 12.87
N GLY A 146 -3.91 -6.30 11.86
CA GLY A 146 -3.30 -7.26 10.96
C GLY A 146 -2.68 -6.56 9.76
N ILE A 147 -1.40 -6.82 9.52
CA ILE A 147 -0.65 -6.27 8.38
C ILE A 147 -0.50 -7.39 7.34
N VAL A 148 -1.03 -7.17 6.14
CA VAL A 148 -0.81 -8.07 5.00
C VAL A 148 0.04 -7.34 3.98
N ASN A 149 1.28 -7.81 3.81
CA ASN A 149 2.23 -7.30 2.84
C ASN A 149 2.35 -8.27 1.66
N PHE A 150 2.06 -7.78 0.46
CA PHE A 150 2.42 -8.48 -0.78
C PHE A 150 3.75 -7.93 -1.28
N ASP A 151 4.80 -8.74 -1.20
CA ASP A 151 6.18 -8.26 -1.37
C ASP A 151 7.13 -9.43 -1.65
N ALA A 152 8.15 -9.18 -2.48
CA ALA A 152 9.25 -10.12 -2.68
C ALA A 152 10.24 -10.14 -1.50
N HIS A 153 10.17 -9.15 -0.60
CA HIS A 153 11.02 -8.90 0.54
C HIS A 153 10.24 -8.97 1.86
N PHE A 154 10.93 -9.24 2.97
CA PHE A 154 10.29 -9.20 4.29
C PHE A 154 10.19 -7.79 4.87
N ASP A 155 11.14 -6.93 4.48
CA ASP A 155 11.30 -5.57 5.00
C ASP A 155 11.39 -5.47 6.54
N LEU A 156 12.07 -6.50 7.06
CA LEU A 156 12.44 -6.69 8.46
C LEU A 156 13.93 -6.44 8.72
N ARG A 157 14.61 -5.58 7.93
CA ARG A 157 16.00 -5.23 8.22
C ARG A 157 16.12 -4.53 9.57
N ASP A 158 17.30 -4.61 10.18
CA ASP A 158 17.58 -3.90 11.43
C ASP A 158 17.60 -2.38 11.17
N HIS A 159 16.86 -1.65 12.00
CA HIS A 159 16.67 -0.22 11.90
C HIS A 159 17.50 0.57 12.92
N ALA A 160 18.33 -0.09 13.73
CA ALA A 160 19.19 0.55 14.73
C ALA A 160 20.20 1.52 14.09
N THR A 161 20.68 1.20 12.89
CA THR A 161 21.69 2.00 12.18
C THR A 161 21.09 2.92 11.11
N VAL A 162 20.09 2.44 10.36
CA VAL A 162 19.48 3.18 9.25
C VAL A 162 17.99 2.86 9.22
N ARG A 163 17.14 3.89 9.09
CA ARG A 163 15.73 3.75 8.71
C ARG A 163 15.60 3.96 7.21
N SER A 164 15.07 2.98 6.52
CA SER A 164 15.04 2.89 5.05
C SER A 164 13.79 2.15 4.55
N SER A 165 13.69 1.98 3.22
CA SER A 165 12.59 1.22 2.60
C SER A 165 12.52 -0.21 3.12
N GLY A 166 13.65 -0.85 3.44
CA GLY A 166 13.70 -2.24 3.91
C GLY A 166 13.53 -2.47 5.42
N THR A 167 13.14 -1.43 6.18
CA THR A 167 13.00 -1.48 7.65
C THR A 167 11.60 -1.23 8.24
N PRO A 168 10.53 -0.90 7.49
CA PRO A 168 9.28 -0.43 8.08
C PRO A 168 8.68 -1.46 9.04
N PHE A 169 8.67 -2.74 8.71
CA PHE A 169 8.03 -3.75 9.56
C PHE A 169 8.83 -4.08 10.82
N SER A 170 10.16 -3.92 10.78
CA SER A 170 10.99 -3.99 12.00
C SER A 170 10.70 -2.84 12.95
N GLN A 171 10.49 -1.63 12.41
CA GLN A 171 10.11 -0.47 13.20
C GLN A 171 8.70 -0.63 13.77
N ILE A 172 7.75 -1.16 12.98
CA ILE A 172 6.39 -1.46 13.44
C ILE A 172 6.41 -2.50 14.57
N ALA A 173 7.15 -3.60 14.42
CA ALA A 173 7.26 -4.62 15.46
C ALA A 173 7.77 -4.03 16.80
N GLU A 174 8.76 -3.14 16.74
CA GLU A 174 9.26 -2.44 17.91
C GLU A 174 8.23 -1.47 18.50
N GLN A 175 7.51 -0.72 17.66
CA GLN A 175 6.43 0.18 18.08
C GLN A 175 5.24 -0.58 18.72
N CYS A 176 4.88 -1.76 18.21
CA CYS A 176 3.89 -2.65 18.84
C CYS A 176 4.37 -3.11 20.22
N ARG A 177 5.62 -3.58 20.32
CA ARG A 177 6.21 -4.04 21.58
C ARG A 177 6.21 -2.94 22.65
N GLN A 178 6.58 -1.71 22.27
CA GLN A 178 6.58 -0.56 23.18
C GLN A 178 5.17 -0.20 23.68
N ARG A 179 4.14 -0.42 22.86
CA ARG A 179 2.73 -0.17 23.22
C ARG A 179 2.06 -1.35 23.95
N GLY A 180 2.71 -2.51 24.01
CA GLY A 180 2.07 -3.75 24.46
C GLY A 180 1.01 -4.27 23.49
N TRP A 181 1.11 -3.93 22.20
CA TRP A 181 0.23 -4.41 21.13
C TRP A 181 0.81 -5.66 20.47
N THR A 182 -0.03 -6.44 19.81
CA THR A 182 0.43 -7.57 18.99
C THR A 182 1.06 -7.09 17.69
N PHE A 183 2.01 -7.86 17.17
CA PHE A 183 2.55 -7.69 15.83
C PHE A 183 2.04 -8.84 14.95
N ASP A 184 0.86 -8.67 14.37
CA ASP A 184 0.26 -9.63 13.45
C ASP A 184 0.67 -9.27 12.01
N TYR A 185 1.66 -9.97 11.46
CA TYR A 185 2.23 -9.69 10.14
C TYR A 185 2.17 -10.92 9.23
N ALA A 186 1.68 -10.72 8.00
CA ALA A 186 1.71 -11.69 6.92
C ALA A 186 2.50 -11.11 5.74
N CYS A 187 3.46 -11.88 5.23
CA CYS A 187 4.28 -11.55 4.07
C CYS A 187 4.05 -12.59 2.97
N ILE A 188 3.42 -12.18 1.88
CA ILE A 188 2.88 -13.04 0.83
C ILE A 188 3.59 -12.72 -0.48
N GLY A 189 4.20 -13.73 -1.12
CA GLY A 189 4.99 -13.57 -2.33
C GLY A 189 6.49 -13.42 -2.10
N VAL A 190 6.98 -13.69 -0.88
CA VAL A 190 8.39 -13.47 -0.53
C VAL A 190 9.30 -14.34 -1.40
N SER A 191 10.35 -13.74 -1.95
CA SER A 191 11.37 -14.45 -2.70
C SER A 191 12.47 -14.91 -1.76
N ARG A 192 12.68 -16.23 -1.65
CA ARG A 192 13.79 -16.78 -0.87
C ARG A 192 15.16 -16.39 -1.41
N ALA A 193 15.27 -16.09 -2.70
CA ALA A 193 16.52 -15.61 -3.30
C ALA A 193 16.82 -14.14 -2.93
N SER A 194 15.79 -13.36 -2.62
CA SER A 194 15.92 -11.93 -2.28
C SER A 194 16.12 -11.69 -0.78
N ASN A 195 15.90 -12.71 0.06
CA ASN A 195 15.94 -12.60 1.51
C ASN A 195 17.00 -13.51 2.12
N THR A 196 17.92 -12.93 2.90
CA THR A 196 18.95 -13.71 3.59
C THR A 196 18.36 -14.64 4.66
N ARG A 197 19.12 -15.67 5.07
CA ARG A 197 18.71 -16.57 6.16
C ARG A 197 18.36 -15.82 7.45
N ALA A 198 19.06 -14.72 7.76
CA ALA A 198 18.78 -13.91 8.94
C ALA A 198 17.38 -13.29 8.91
N LEU A 199 16.90 -12.85 7.73
CA LEU A 199 15.55 -12.30 7.58
C LEU A 199 14.47 -13.39 7.76
N PHE A 200 14.70 -14.60 7.25
CA PHE A 200 13.79 -15.73 7.53
C PHE A 200 13.76 -16.11 9.02
N GLN A 201 14.91 -16.12 9.69
CA GLN A 201 14.98 -16.36 11.14
C GLN A 201 14.22 -15.27 11.90
N ARG A 202 14.42 -14.01 11.53
CA ARG A 202 13.70 -12.87 12.11
C ARG A 202 12.19 -12.97 11.91
N ALA A 203 11.74 -13.34 10.70
CA ALA A 203 10.33 -13.56 10.42
C ALA A 203 9.74 -14.70 11.28
N ALA A 204 10.48 -15.80 11.45
CA ALA A 204 10.06 -16.91 12.32
C ALA A 204 9.98 -16.49 13.81
N GLU A 205 10.96 -15.75 14.32
CA GLU A 205 10.98 -15.22 15.68
C GLU A 205 9.78 -14.29 15.97
N LEU A 206 9.37 -13.52 14.96
CA LEU A 206 8.21 -12.62 15.03
C LEU A 206 6.88 -13.32 14.76
N GLY A 207 6.88 -14.61 14.41
CA GLY A 207 5.66 -15.37 14.11
C GLY A 207 4.94 -14.91 12.84
N VAL A 208 5.70 -14.44 11.85
CA VAL A 208 5.14 -13.95 10.57
C VAL A 208 4.48 -15.08 9.80
N LEU A 209 3.29 -14.84 9.26
CA LEU A 209 2.67 -15.74 8.27
C LEU A 209 3.39 -15.55 6.94
N VAL A 210 4.08 -16.58 6.46
CA VAL A 210 4.90 -16.50 5.25
C VAL A 210 4.34 -17.39 4.15
N ARG A 211 4.20 -16.82 2.94
CA ARG A 211 4.03 -17.57 1.69
C ARG A 211 5.06 -17.11 0.68
N GLU A 212 5.93 -18.00 0.25
CA GLU A 212 6.93 -17.72 -0.77
C GLU A 212 6.31 -17.63 -2.16
N ASP A 213 6.95 -16.87 -3.06
CA ASP A 213 6.52 -16.69 -4.46
C ASP A 213 6.16 -18.02 -5.17
N HIS A 214 6.92 -19.08 -4.89
CA HIS A 214 6.76 -20.39 -5.51
C HIS A 214 5.57 -21.20 -4.99
N GLU A 215 5.06 -20.85 -3.83
CA GLU A 215 3.90 -21.50 -3.23
C GLU A 215 2.60 -21.00 -3.83
N ILE A 216 2.58 -19.78 -4.38
CA ILE A 216 1.40 -19.11 -4.93
C ILE A 216 1.16 -19.58 -6.36
N ARG A 217 0.18 -20.46 -6.51
CA ARG A 217 -0.22 -21.12 -7.76
C ARG A 217 -1.73 -21.20 -7.80
N GLU A 218 -2.31 -21.38 -8.98
CA GLU A 218 -3.78 -21.53 -9.12
C GLU A 218 -4.35 -22.59 -8.17
N SER A 219 -3.65 -23.72 -8.01
CA SER A 219 -4.06 -24.83 -7.14
C SER A 219 -3.97 -24.52 -5.63
N THR A 220 -3.24 -23.48 -5.23
CA THR A 220 -3.07 -23.08 -3.83
C THR A 220 -3.81 -21.80 -3.45
N LEU A 221 -4.38 -21.07 -4.44
CA LEU A 221 -5.10 -19.82 -4.19
C LEU A 221 -6.24 -19.95 -3.18
N GLN A 222 -6.97 -21.05 -3.22
CA GLN A 222 -8.05 -21.29 -2.24
C GLN A 222 -7.48 -21.42 -0.82
N VAL A 223 -6.45 -22.24 -0.64
CA VAL A 223 -5.82 -22.48 0.67
C VAL A 223 -5.22 -21.18 1.22
N ILE A 224 -4.45 -20.45 0.41
CA ILE A 224 -3.84 -19.17 0.81
C ILE A 224 -4.93 -18.13 1.10
N GLY A 225 -5.98 -18.09 0.28
CA GLY A 225 -7.12 -17.22 0.49
C GLY A 225 -7.87 -17.50 1.80
N ASP A 226 -7.99 -18.77 2.19
CA ASP A 226 -8.61 -19.16 3.46
C ASP A 226 -7.71 -18.82 4.65
N GLU A 227 -6.38 -18.98 4.53
CA GLU A 227 -5.41 -18.53 5.54
C GLU A 227 -5.48 -17.03 5.79
N LEU A 228 -5.51 -16.23 4.72
CA LEU A 228 -5.68 -14.77 4.80
C LEU A 228 -7.04 -14.40 5.40
N HIS A 229 -8.10 -15.16 5.09
CA HIS A 229 -9.41 -14.96 5.71
C HIS A 229 -9.36 -15.22 7.23
N TYR A 230 -8.76 -16.33 7.68
CA TYR A 230 -8.62 -16.60 9.11
C TYR A 230 -7.71 -15.59 9.82
N PHE A 231 -6.66 -15.12 9.15
CA PHE A 231 -5.82 -14.03 9.65
C PHE A 231 -6.66 -12.75 9.85
N ALA A 232 -7.44 -12.36 8.83
CA ALA A 232 -8.32 -11.20 8.85
C ALA A 232 -9.38 -11.26 9.96
N LEU A 233 -10.04 -12.41 10.14
CA LEU A 233 -11.12 -12.60 11.12
C LEU A 233 -10.69 -12.34 12.57
N ARG A 234 -9.39 -12.48 12.85
CA ARG A 234 -8.83 -12.30 14.19
C ARG A 234 -8.41 -10.86 14.49
N CYS A 235 -8.51 -9.97 13.50
CA CYS A 235 -8.06 -8.60 13.58
C CYS A 235 -9.25 -7.63 13.69
N ASP A 236 -9.05 -6.54 14.44
CA ASP A 236 -10.02 -5.44 14.52
C ASP A 236 -9.97 -4.58 13.25
N ALA A 237 -8.76 -4.43 12.70
CA ALA A 237 -8.47 -3.71 11.47
C ALA A 237 -7.40 -4.41 10.64
N LEU A 238 -7.52 -4.31 9.33
CA LEU A 238 -6.50 -4.71 8.37
C LEU A 238 -5.84 -3.49 7.73
N TYR A 239 -4.52 -3.55 7.66
CA TYR A 239 -3.66 -2.73 6.84
C TYR A 239 -3.08 -3.61 5.72
N LEU A 240 -3.47 -3.30 4.49
CA LEU A 240 -2.93 -3.94 3.29
C LEU A 240 -1.83 -3.06 2.69
N THR A 241 -0.67 -3.63 2.46
CA THR A 241 0.42 -2.96 1.75
C THR A 241 0.86 -3.83 0.59
N ILE A 242 1.01 -3.21 -0.57
CA ILE A 242 1.41 -3.90 -1.81
C ILE A 242 2.69 -3.24 -2.30
N ASP A 243 3.81 -3.92 -2.09
CA ASP A 243 5.03 -3.61 -2.83
C ASP A 243 4.85 -4.12 -4.26
N ILE A 244 4.92 -3.21 -5.24
CA ILE A 244 4.71 -3.58 -6.65
C ILE A 244 5.85 -4.47 -7.18
N ASP A 245 7.00 -4.51 -6.50
CA ASP A 245 8.09 -5.41 -6.83
C ASP A 245 7.79 -6.90 -6.61
N VAL A 246 6.68 -7.23 -5.91
CA VAL A 246 6.17 -8.60 -5.81
C VAL A 246 5.78 -9.17 -7.17
N LEU A 247 5.39 -8.31 -8.11
CA LEU A 247 5.00 -8.71 -9.47
C LEU A 247 6.24 -9.06 -10.30
N PRO A 248 6.16 -10.03 -11.22
CA PRO A 248 7.27 -10.33 -12.11
C PRO A 248 7.69 -9.09 -12.90
N ALA A 249 8.99 -8.95 -13.18
CA ALA A 249 9.52 -7.82 -13.95
C ALA A 249 8.90 -7.66 -15.34
N SER A 250 8.28 -8.71 -15.90
CA SER A 250 7.50 -8.64 -17.15
C SER A 250 6.19 -7.85 -17.02
N GLU A 251 5.62 -7.78 -15.81
CA GLU A 251 4.39 -7.05 -15.50
C GLU A 251 4.67 -5.72 -14.78
N ALA A 252 5.72 -5.67 -13.96
CA ALA A 252 6.15 -4.51 -13.18
C ALA A 252 7.65 -4.20 -13.37
N PRO A 253 8.10 -3.77 -14.56
CA PRO A 253 9.52 -3.43 -14.77
C PRO A 253 9.97 -2.17 -14.02
N GLY A 254 9.03 -1.25 -13.75
CA GLY A 254 9.25 0.07 -13.18
C GLY A 254 9.27 0.09 -11.66
N VAL A 255 10.24 -0.61 -11.07
CA VAL A 255 10.45 -0.65 -9.61
C VAL A 255 11.92 -0.53 -9.25
N SER A 256 12.29 -0.38 -7.98
CA SER A 256 13.70 -0.38 -7.57
C SER A 256 14.38 -1.75 -7.79
N ALA A 257 13.72 -2.85 -7.44
CA ALA A 257 14.26 -4.22 -7.53
C ALA A 257 13.32 -5.17 -8.30
N PRO A 258 13.36 -5.20 -9.64
CA PRO A 258 12.42 -5.98 -10.45
C PRO A 258 12.53 -7.48 -10.14
N ALA A 259 11.44 -8.13 -9.74
CA ALA A 259 11.47 -9.54 -9.39
C ALA A 259 11.73 -10.43 -10.60
N ALA A 260 12.75 -11.28 -10.48
CA ALA A 260 13.09 -12.27 -11.51
C ALA A 260 12.02 -13.38 -11.64
N ARG A 261 11.31 -13.67 -10.54
CA ARG A 261 10.19 -14.62 -10.51
C ARG A 261 8.87 -13.91 -10.27
N GLY A 262 8.70 -13.36 -9.07
CA GLY A 262 7.49 -12.65 -8.66
C GLY A 262 6.23 -13.53 -8.66
N VAL A 263 5.11 -12.88 -8.38
CA VAL A 263 3.76 -13.45 -8.37
C VAL A 263 2.95 -12.70 -9.43
N PRO A 264 2.57 -13.35 -10.55
CA PRO A 264 1.77 -12.71 -11.58
C PRO A 264 0.47 -12.10 -11.03
N ILE A 265 0.06 -10.95 -11.55
CA ILE A 265 -1.09 -10.18 -11.05
C ILE A 265 -2.37 -11.00 -11.05
N HIS A 266 -2.53 -11.95 -11.98
CA HIS A 266 -3.71 -12.83 -12.05
C HIS A 266 -3.81 -13.82 -10.87
N LEU A 267 -2.71 -14.10 -10.17
CA LEU A 267 -2.69 -14.90 -8.94
C LEU A 267 -2.84 -14.02 -7.70
N LEU A 268 -2.33 -12.79 -7.75
CA LEU A 268 -2.37 -11.84 -6.64
C LEU A 268 -3.75 -11.18 -6.48
N GLU A 269 -4.39 -10.79 -7.59
CA GLU A 269 -5.68 -10.08 -7.60
C GLU A 269 -6.81 -10.83 -6.84
N PRO A 270 -6.99 -12.16 -6.98
CA PRO A 270 -7.98 -12.91 -6.20
C PRO A 270 -7.75 -12.85 -4.67
N LEU A 271 -6.48 -12.80 -4.23
CA LEU A 271 -6.15 -12.69 -2.80
C LEU A 271 -6.44 -11.26 -2.29
N VAL A 272 -6.12 -10.24 -3.09
CA VAL A 272 -6.47 -8.84 -2.80
C VAL A 272 -7.99 -8.65 -2.69
N GLN A 273 -8.78 -9.27 -3.58
CA GLN A 273 -10.24 -9.25 -3.52
C GLN A 273 -10.76 -9.87 -2.21
N ARG A 274 -10.21 -11.01 -1.79
CA ARG A 274 -10.60 -11.63 -0.50
C ARG A 274 -10.35 -10.72 0.70
N LEU A 275 -9.22 -9.99 0.71
CA LEU A 275 -8.91 -9.04 1.78
C LEU A 275 -9.83 -7.82 1.76
N ARG A 276 -10.12 -7.28 0.58
CA ARG A 276 -11.12 -6.21 0.38
C ARG A 276 -12.49 -6.63 0.93
N ASP A 277 -12.93 -7.83 0.57
CA ASP A 277 -14.27 -8.35 0.90
C ASP A 277 -14.38 -8.83 2.36
N SER A 278 -13.29 -8.82 3.13
CA SER A 278 -13.28 -9.20 4.54
C SER A 278 -14.07 -8.26 5.45
N GLY A 279 -14.37 -7.02 4.99
CA GLY A 279 -14.97 -5.95 5.81
C GLY A 279 -14.02 -5.39 6.89
N ARG A 280 -12.78 -5.89 6.98
CA ARG A 280 -11.78 -5.49 7.97
C ARG A 280 -10.77 -4.48 7.44
N LEU A 281 -10.72 -4.24 6.13
CA LEU A 281 -9.79 -3.30 5.53
C LEU A 281 -10.03 -1.87 6.03
N ARG A 282 -8.99 -1.22 6.54
CA ARG A 282 -9.02 0.17 7.04
C ARG A 282 -8.00 1.07 6.39
N LEU A 283 -6.90 0.51 5.88
CA LEU A 283 -5.84 1.26 5.23
C LEU A 283 -5.22 0.40 4.14
N VAL A 284 -4.90 1.04 3.01
CA VAL A 284 -4.14 0.45 1.91
C VAL A 284 -2.95 1.35 1.61
N ASP A 285 -1.81 0.78 1.25
CA ASP A 285 -0.85 1.49 0.41
C ASP A 285 -0.24 0.64 -0.71
N LEU A 286 0.28 1.33 -1.73
CA LEU A 286 1.05 0.75 -2.82
C LEU A 286 2.43 1.40 -2.83
N ALA A 287 3.49 0.61 -2.98
CA ALA A 287 4.88 1.06 -2.89
C ALA A 287 5.73 0.64 -4.10
N GLU A 288 6.94 1.21 -4.15
CA GLU A 288 8.07 0.93 -5.05
C GLU A 288 7.85 1.18 -6.55
N LEU A 289 6.69 1.69 -6.98
CA LEU A 289 6.54 2.14 -8.37
C LEU A 289 7.53 3.28 -8.66
N ASN A 290 8.50 2.99 -9.51
CA ASN A 290 9.52 3.90 -10.01
C ASN A 290 9.29 4.18 -11.52
N PRO A 291 8.70 5.34 -11.87
CA PRO A 291 8.39 5.68 -13.26
C PRO A 291 9.63 5.79 -14.16
N SER A 292 10.82 6.01 -13.59
CA SER A 292 12.07 6.13 -14.36
C SER A 292 12.49 4.81 -15.02
N PHE A 293 11.99 3.68 -14.52
CA PHE A 293 12.26 2.36 -15.08
C PHE A 293 11.01 1.71 -15.68
N ASP A 294 9.87 2.40 -15.65
CA ASP A 294 8.63 1.86 -16.21
C ASP A 294 8.67 1.90 -17.73
N ILE A 295 8.09 0.88 -18.36
CA ILE A 295 8.04 0.73 -19.82
C ILE A 295 6.60 0.93 -20.22
N ASP A 296 6.31 1.96 -21.01
CA ASP A 296 4.94 2.31 -21.46
C ASP A 296 3.88 2.32 -20.33
N ASN A 297 4.29 2.77 -19.14
CA ASN A 297 3.45 2.82 -17.94
C ASN A 297 2.87 1.44 -17.53
N HIS A 298 3.51 0.33 -17.87
CA HIS A 298 3.04 -1.03 -17.53
C HIS A 298 2.83 -1.19 -16.02
N THR A 299 3.82 -0.77 -15.25
CA THR A 299 3.82 -0.86 -13.79
C THR A 299 2.74 0.05 -13.20
N ALA A 300 2.62 1.28 -13.72
CA ALA A 300 1.56 2.20 -13.30
C ALA A 300 0.15 1.68 -13.64
N LYS A 301 -0.04 1.02 -14.78
CA LYS A 301 -1.31 0.38 -15.16
C LYS A 301 -1.62 -0.81 -14.26
N ALA A 302 -0.63 -1.61 -13.88
CA ALA A 302 -0.79 -2.71 -12.92
C ALA A 302 -1.20 -2.19 -11.52
N ALA A 303 -0.51 -1.17 -11.01
CA ALA A 303 -0.88 -0.52 -9.75
C ALA A 303 -2.30 0.08 -9.80
N ALA A 304 -2.64 0.80 -10.87
CA ALA A 304 -3.98 1.37 -11.06
C ALA A 304 -5.08 0.30 -11.13
N ARG A 305 -4.80 -0.87 -11.71
CA ARG A 305 -5.71 -2.02 -11.72
C ARG A 305 -5.96 -2.54 -10.31
N LEU A 306 -4.92 -2.69 -9.49
CA LEU A 306 -5.07 -3.13 -8.09
C LEU A 306 -5.85 -2.11 -7.26
N ILE A 307 -5.56 -0.81 -7.41
CA ILE A 307 -6.33 0.27 -6.77
C ILE A 307 -7.79 0.18 -7.21
N HIS A 308 -8.06 0.07 -8.51
CA HIS A 308 -9.42 -0.09 -9.02
C HIS A 308 -10.13 -1.25 -8.33
N THR A 309 -9.53 -2.45 -8.32
CA THR A 309 -10.08 -3.63 -7.66
C THR A 309 -10.38 -3.39 -6.19
N LEU A 310 -9.48 -2.75 -5.44
CA LEU A 310 -9.67 -2.43 -4.01
C LEU A 310 -10.82 -1.45 -3.74
N THR A 311 -11.12 -0.59 -4.71
CA THR A 311 -12.12 0.46 -4.58
C THR A 311 -13.52 0.06 -5.05
N LEU A 312 -13.65 -1.12 -5.67
CA LEU A 312 -14.94 -1.72 -6.03
C LEU A 312 -15.60 -2.24 -4.74
N THR A 313 -16.59 -1.52 -4.23
CA THR A 313 -17.42 -1.95 -3.10
C THR A 313 -18.19 -3.22 -3.45
N THR A 314 -18.14 -4.23 -2.57
CA THR A 314 -18.99 -5.43 -2.64
C THR A 314 -20.22 -5.35 -1.74
N HIS A 315 -20.22 -4.55 -0.66
CA HIS A 315 -21.36 -4.43 0.26
C HIS A 315 -21.51 -3.04 0.89
N TYR A 316 -22.76 -2.54 0.92
CA TYR A 316 -23.28 -1.47 1.79
C TYR A 316 -24.19 -2.09 2.85
#